data_AF-A0A7D8ULK9-F1
#
_entry.id   AF-A0A7D8ULK9-F1
#
_cell.length_a   1.000
_cell.length_b   1.000
_cell.length_c   1.000
_cell.angle_alpha   90.00
_cell.angle_beta   90.00
_cell.angle_gamma   90.00
#
_symmetry.space_group_name_H-M   'P 1'
#
loop_
_entity.id
_entity.type
_entity.pdbx_description
1 polymer ?
#
loop_
_entity_poly.entity_id
_entity_poly.type
_entity_poly.pdbx_seq_one_letter_code
_entity_poly.pdbx_strand_id
1 'polypeptide(L)'
;MNVLLQPPSVPVAISEEPIGKAEASLTMYCHDRTFHNTTVLSEAGEQIFTVESKGSGSLSWRRTVKDASGAHVFNLRHFGYAFKNKWAVESPSGREIGTLRMVKALGREHSAFDMVVLNEADKGNEVDFEIRPNDRSALMTTVNIDGSPVVEIRVLESNDVVRLRDKDRSIWEARLAGGVDQALILAIMLCRAE
;
A
#
# COMPACT_ATOMS: atom_id res chain seq x y z
N MET A 1 -5.34 6.47 -20.61
CA MET A 1 -6.61 5.70 -20.52
C MET A 1 -6.69 5.17 -19.10
N ASN A 2 -7.83 5.31 -18.44
CA ASN A 2 -8.03 4.74 -17.10
C ASN A 2 -8.17 3.22 -17.23
N VAL A 3 -7.52 2.45 -16.35
CA VAL A 3 -7.67 0.99 -16.31
C VAL A 3 -9.08 0.64 -15.86
N LEU A 4 -9.72 -0.33 -16.54
CA LEU A 4 -11.01 -0.87 -16.12
C LEU A 4 -10.76 -1.89 -14.99
N LEU A 5 -11.13 -1.53 -13.76
CA LEU A 5 -10.95 -2.38 -12.60
C LEU A 5 -12.01 -3.49 -12.56
N GLN A 6 -11.59 -4.67 -12.12
CA GLN A 6 -12.44 -5.86 -12.03
C GLN A 6 -12.43 -6.37 -10.59
N PRO A 7 -13.61 -6.54 -9.94
CA PRO A 7 -13.67 -7.18 -8.63
C PRO A 7 -13.07 -8.59 -8.66
N PRO A 8 -12.31 -9.00 -7.63
CA PRO A 8 -11.85 -10.38 -7.54
C PRO A 8 -13.03 -11.34 -7.32
N SER A 9 -12.88 -12.59 -7.74
CA SER A 9 -13.93 -13.61 -7.57
C SER A 9 -14.24 -13.93 -6.10
N VAL A 10 -13.26 -13.74 -5.23
CA VAL A 10 -13.38 -13.83 -3.78
C VAL A 10 -12.86 -12.51 -3.20
N PRO A 11 -13.58 -11.86 -2.27
CA PRO A 11 -13.07 -10.65 -1.62
C PRO A 11 -11.72 -10.91 -0.95
N VAL A 12 -10.84 -9.91 -0.91
CA VAL A 12 -9.50 -10.04 -0.34
C VAL A 12 -9.26 -8.98 0.72
N ALA A 13 -8.98 -9.44 1.95
CA ALA A 13 -8.70 -8.59 3.11
C ALA A 13 -7.60 -9.12 4.02
N ILE A 14 -6.99 -8.18 4.75
CA ILE A 14 -6.01 -8.46 5.82
C ILE A 14 -6.60 -8.27 7.22
N SER A 15 -7.87 -7.87 7.32
CA SER A 15 -8.63 -7.75 8.55
C SER A 15 -10.04 -8.31 8.38
N GLU A 16 -10.77 -8.47 9.49
CA GLU A 16 -12.18 -8.88 9.49
C GLU A 16 -13.15 -7.71 9.21
N GLU A 17 -12.63 -6.52 8.95
CA GLU A 17 -13.45 -5.33 8.71
C GLU A 17 -14.27 -5.47 7.42
N PRO A 18 -15.51 -4.93 7.38
CA PRO A 18 -16.34 -4.99 6.19
C PRO A 18 -15.69 -4.34 4.97
N ILE A 19 -15.56 -5.08 3.87
CA ILE A 19 -15.03 -4.58 2.60
C ILE A 19 -16.17 -3.99 1.75
N GLY A 20 -15.93 -2.84 1.14
CA GLY A 20 -16.86 -2.21 0.21
C GLY A 20 -17.12 -3.09 -1.03
N LYS A 21 -18.37 -3.11 -1.51
CA LYS A 21 -18.77 -3.85 -2.74
C LYS A 21 -18.68 -3.03 -4.01
N ALA A 22 -18.59 -1.71 -3.88
CA ALA A 22 -18.42 -0.79 -4.99
C ALA A 22 -16.94 -0.44 -5.16
N GLU A 23 -16.58 0.09 -6.33
CA GLU A 23 -15.29 0.73 -6.52
C GLU A 23 -15.14 1.88 -5.51
N ALA A 24 -13.94 2.04 -4.96
CA ALA A 24 -13.62 3.09 -4.01
C ALA A 24 -12.29 3.76 -4.36
N SER A 25 -12.09 4.96 -3.84
CA SER A 25 -10.83 5.69 -3.97
C SER A 25 -10.30 6.11 -2.61
N LEU A 26 -8.98 6.15 -2.48
CA LEU A 26 -8.28 6.73 -1.33
C LEU A 26 -7.07 7.53 -1.76
N THR A 27 -6.74 8.57 -0.99
CA THR A 27 -5.58 9.43 -1.23
C THR A 27 -4.66 9.42 -0.02
N MET A 28 -3.40 9.06 -0.22
CA MET A 28 -2.35 9.04 0.78
C MET A 28 -1.45 10.27 0.64
N TYR A 29 -1.36 11.04 1.72
CA TYR A 29 -0.50 12.21 1.85
C TYR A 29 0.71 11.84 2.70
N CYS A 30 1.89 11.75 2.09
CA CYS A 30 3.14 11.56 2.82
C CYS A 30 3.73 12.93 3.14
N HIS A 31 3.58 13.38 4.38
CA HIS A 31 4.03 14.71 4.81
C HIS A 31 5.55 14.80 4.95
N ASP A 32 6.24 13.68 5.20
CA ASP A 32 7.69 13.62 5.37
C ASP A 32 8.35 12.40 4.70
N ARG A 33 9.70 12.39 4.67
CA ARG A 33 10.51 11.34 4.01
C ARG A 33 10.56 10.02 4.78
N THR A 34 10.18 10.02 6.05
CA THR A 34 10.32 8.89 6.97
C THR A 34 8.99 8.25 7.35
N PHE A 35 7.88 8.73 6.77
CA PHE A 35 6.52 8.35 7.14
C PHE A 35 6.24 8.55 8.63
N HIS A 36 6.85 9.58 9.24
CA HIS A 36 6.56 9.92 10.63
C HIS A 36 5.13 10.44 10.77
N ASN A 37 4.68 11.19 9.77
CA ASN A 37 3.33 11.70 9.61
C ASN A 37 2.83 11.38 8.19
N THR A 38 1.77 10.59 8.10
CA THR A 38 1.10 10.27 6.84
C THR A 38 -0.39 10.09 7.10
N THR A 39 -1.19 10.75 6.28
CA THR A 39 -2.65 10.77 6.39
C THR A 39 -3.26 10.14 5.16
N VAL A 40 -4.33 9.37 5.34
CA VAL A 40 -5.06 8.74 4.25
C VAL A 40 -6.52 9.16 4.30
N LEU A 41 -7.00 9.73 3.19
CA LEU A 41 -8.36 10.22 3.05
C LEU A 41 -9.17 9.32 2.12
N SER A 42 -10.46 9.19 2.40
CA SER A 42 -11.45 8.64 1.48
C SER A 42 -11.74 9.62 0.33
N GLU A 43 -12.49 9.17 -0.68
CA GLU A 43 -13.00 10.04 -1.75
C GLU A 43 -13.82 11.23 -1.23
N ALA A 44 -14.51 11.08 -0.09
CA ALA A 44 -15.26 12.16 0.56
C ALA A 44 -14.37 13.16 1.33
N GLY A 45 -13.05 12.93 1.40
CA GLY A 45 -12.11 13.73 2.15
C GLY A 45 -12.04 13.40 3.65
N GLU A 46 -12.67 12.30 4.08
CA GLU A 46 -12.65 11.86 5.47
C GLU A 46 -11.37 11.09 5.75
N GLN A 47 -10.73 11.35 6.89
CA GLN A 47 -9.56 10.59 7.31
C GLN A 47 -9.95 9.17 7.70
N ILE A 48 -9.45 8.19 6.95
CA ILE A 48 -9.75 6.76 7.15
C ILE A 48 -8.57 6.00 7.77
N PHE A 49 -7.34 6.45 7.51
CA PHE A 49 -6.16 5.89 8.16
C PHE A 49 -5.13 6.97 8.52
N THR A 50 -4.32 6.66 9.53
CA THR A 50 -3.06 7.36 9.82
C THR A 50 -1.92 6.36 9.85
N VAL A 51 -0.72 6.83 9.54
CA VAL A 51 0.48 6.02 9.59
C VAL A 51 1.53 6.71 10.45
N GLU A 52 2.03 5.97 11.43
CA GLU A 52 3.06 6.42 12.35
C GLU A 52 4.34 5.61 12.15
N SER A 53 5.48 6.30 12.06
CA SER A 53 6.79 5.67 12.07
C SER A 53 7.73 6.31 13.09
N LYS A 54 8.62 5.52 13.67
CA LYS A 54 9.75 6.01 14.49
C LYS A 54 10.87 6.62 13.64
N GLY A 55 10.69 6.66 12.31
CA GLY A 55 11.60 7.30 11.36
C GLY A 55 13.02 6.75 11.38
N SER A 56 14.00 7.62 11.11
CA SER A 56 15.41 7.24 10.92
C SER A 56 16.10 6.66 12.17
N GLY A 57 15.49 6.79 13.35
CA GLY A 57 15.97 6.17 14.60
C GLY A 57 15.43 4.76 14.84
N SER A 58 14.54 4.25 13.99
CA SER A 58 13.95 2.92 14.14
C SER A 58 14.94 1.84 13.70
N LEU A 59 15.26 0.88 14.56
CA LEU A 59 15.98 -0.35 14.16
C LEU A 59 15.07 -1.36 13.43
N SER A 60 13.75 -1.20 13.56
CA SER A 60 12.78 -2.16 13.02
C SER A 60 12.17 -1.76 11.68
N TRP A 61 12.31 -0.49 11.29
CA TRP A 61 11.72 0.10 10.07
C TRP A 61 10.23 -0.23 9.91
N ARG A 62 9.50 -0.25 11.03
CA ARG A 62 8.05 -0.40 11.06
C ARG A 62 7.34 0.93 10.82
N ARG A 63 6.25 0.85 10.06
CA ARG A 63 5.20 1.86 9.96
C ARG A 63 3.92 1.23 10.50
N THR A 64 3.34 1.82 11.53
CA THR A 64 2.10 1.36 12.16
C THR A 64 0.94 2.08 11.51
N VAL A 65 0.02 1.32 10.93
CA VAL A 65 -1.22 1.84 10.35
C VAL A 65 -2.34 1.75 11.38
N LYS A 66 -3.06 2.86 11.55
CA LYS A 66 -4.24 2.95 12.41
C LYS A 66 -5.45 3.39 11.62
N ASP A 67 -6.63 2.93 12.03
CA ASP A 67 -7.90 3.39 11.47
C ASP A 67 -8.32 4.77 12.02
N ALA A 68 -9.48 5.26 11.58
CA ALA A 68 -10.05 6.53 12.03
C ALA A 68 -10.33 6.60 13.54
N SER A 69 -10.52 5.46 14.22
CA SER A 69 -10.69 5.38 15.67
C SER A 69 -9.37 5.40 16.44
N GLY A 70 -8.24 5.25 15.73
CA GLY A 70 -6.91 5.09 16.30
C GLY A 70 -6.55 3.63 16.63
N ALA A 71 -7.39 2.66 16.26
CA ALA A 71 -7.11 1.25 16.45
C ALA A 71 -6.04 0.78 15.47
N HIS A 72 -5.16 -0.10 15.94
CA HIS A 72 -4.04 -0.62 15.15
C HIS A 72 -4.54 -1.67 14.15
N VAL A 73 -4.30 -1.41 12.86
CA VAL A 73 -4.71 -2.31 11.76
C VAL A 73 -3.57 -3.27 11.41
N PHE A 74 -2.38 -2.74 11.07
CA PHE A 74 -1.20 -3.55 10.77
C PHE A 74 0.10 -2.74 10.91
N ASN A 75 1.23 -3.44 10.89
CA ASN A 75 2.55 -2.85 10.68
C ASN A 75 3.09 -3.22 9.30
N LEU A 76 3.61 -2.24 8.56
CA LEU A 76 4.49 -2.48 7.42
C LEU A 76 5.94 -2.43 7.87
N ARG A 77 6.67 -3.54 7.70
CA ARG A 77 8.07 -3.65 8.07
C ARG A 77 8.96 -3.79 6.84
N HIS A 78 9.92 -2.90 6.66
CA HIS A 78 10.97 -3.06 5.65
C HIS A 78 12.20 -3.76 6.24
N PHE A 79 12.66 -4.83 5.61
CA PHE A 79 13.87 -5.56 6.05
C PHE A 79 15.18 -4.99 5.47
N GLY A 80 15.09 -3.99 4.59
CA GLY A 80 16.24 -3.34 3.96
C GLY A 80 16.87 -4.12 2.81
N TYR A 81 17.90 -3.51 2.22
CA TYR A 81 18.56 -3.98 1.00
C TYR A 81 19.20 -5.38 1.14
N ALA A 82 19.71 -5.72 2.33
CA ALA A 82 20.31 -7.03 2.59
C ALA A 82 19.30 -8.20 2.42
N PHE A 83 18.01 -7.92 2.55
CA PHE A 83 16.92 -8.89 2.40
C PHE A 83 16.16 -8.70 1.09
N LYS A 84 16.86 -8.30 0.02
CA LYS A 84 16.31 -8.11 -1.33
C LYS A 84 15.14 -7.12 -1.38
N ASN A 85 15.14 -6.12 -0.50
CA ASN A 85 14.01 -5.20 -0.35
C ASN A 85 12.70 -6.00 -0.15
N LYS A 86 12.64 -6.78 0.93
CA LYS A 86 11.41 -7.44 1.39
C LYS A 86 10.66 -6.48 2.32
N TRP A 87 9.35 -6.38 2.13
CA TRP A 87 8.43 -5.85 3.12
C TRP A 87 7.54 -6.96 3.68
N ALA A 88 7.20 -6.88 4.95
CA ALA A 88 6.18 -7.71 5.58
C ALA A 88 5.03 -6.84 6.09
N VAL A 89 3.82 -7.33 5.88
CA VAL A 89 2.61 -6.87 6.55
C VAL A 89 2.43 -7.74 7.78
N GLU A 90 2.53 -7.15 8.97
CA GLU A 90 2.38 -7.83 10.24
C GLU A 90 1.06 -7.40 10.89
N SER A 91 0.26 -8.36 11.39
CA SER A 91 -0.95 -8.07 12.17
C SER A 91 -0.61 -7.33 13.47
N PRO A 92 -1.62 -6.84 14.22
CA PRO A 92 -1.37 -6.20 15.52
C PRO A 92 -0.68 -7.09 16.55
N SER A 93 -0.83 -8.42 16.43
CA SER A 93 -0.13 -9.41 17.26
C SER A 93 1.29 -9.71 16.80
N GLY A 94 1.74 -9.13 15.69
CA GLY A 94 3.06 -9.34 15.09
C GLY A 94 3.15 -10.56 14.17
N ARG A 95 2.02 -11.22 13.84
CA ARG A 95 1.98 -12.32 12.88
C ARG A 95 2.17 -11.77 11.47
N GLU A 96 3.09 -12.32 10.68
CA GLU A 96 3.19 -12.00 9.26
C GLU A 96 1.92 -12.50 8.54
N ILE A 97 1.19 -11.57 7.91
CA ILE A 97 -0.05 -11.83 7.16
C ILE A 97 0.10 -11.49 5.67
N GLY A 98 1.21 -10.86 5.29
CA GLY A 98 1.57 -10.68 3.90
C GLY A 98 3.04 -10.34 3.71
N THR A 99 3.55 -10.57 2.51
CA THR A 99 4.92 -10.24 2.14
C THR A 99 4.92 -9.61 0.76
N LEU A 100 5.62 -8.47 0.61
CA LEU A 100 5.93 -7.86 -0.67
C LEU A 100 7.40 -8.04 -1.00
N ARG A 101 7.70 -8.37 -2.26
CA ARG A 101 9.06 -8.55 -2.76
C ARG A 101 9.21 -7.87 -4.10
N MET A 102 10.33 -7.15 -4.26
CA MET A 102 10.67 -6.56 -5.54
C MET A 102 11.04 -7.65 -6.55
N VAL A 103 10.45 -7.61 -7.75
CA VAL A 103 10.69 -8.60 -8.81
C VAL A 103 12.10 -8.44 -9.37
N LYS A 104 12.50 -7.20 -9.68
CA LYS A 104 13.87 -6.83 -10.05
C LYS A 104 14.23 -5.44 -9.52
N ALA A 105 15.42 -5.32 -8.93
CA ALA A 105 15.92 -4.04 -8.41
C ALA A 105 16.45 -3.07 -9.48
N LEU A 106 16.70 -3.56 -10.70
CA LEU A 106 17.30 -2.78 -11.79
C LEU A 106 16.63 -3.12 -13.13
N GLY A 107 16.57 -2.15 -14.04
CA GLY A 107 16.05 -2.32 -15.41
C GLY A 107 14.63 -1.77 -15.59
N ARG A 108 13.95 -2.22 -16.66
CA ARG A 108 12.61 -1.72 -17.04
C ARG A 108 11.48 -2.10 -16.06
N GLU A 109 11.73 -3.05 -15.18
CA GLU A 109 10.82 -3.52 -14.12
C GLU A 109 11.17 -2.89 -12.75
N HIS A 110 11.99 -1.82 -12.73
CA HIS A 110 12.22 -1.07 -11.50
C HIS A 110 10.86 -0.70 -10.90
N SER A 111 10.67 -0.97 -9.60
CA SER A 111 9.39 -0.79 -8.89
C SER A 111 8.27 -1.80 -9.20
N ALA A 112 8.55 -2.91 -9.88
CA ALA A 112 7.63 -4.06 -9.91
C ALA A 112 7.77 -4.89 -8.62
N PHE A 113 6.63 -5.31 -8.07
CA PHE A 113 6.57 -6.13 -6.85
C PHE A 113 5.61 -7.31 -7.05
N ASP A 114 5.92 -8.41 -6.38
CA ASP A 114 4.96 -9.47 -6.12
C ASP A 114 4.60 -9.43 -4.64
N MET A 115 3.34 -9.67 -4.34
CA MET A 115 2.85 -9.74 -2.97
C MET A 115 2.02 -11.00 -2.75
N VAL A 116 2.24 -11.65 -1.61
CA VAL A 116 1.43 -12.79 -1.15
C VAL A 116 0.75 -12.38 0.15
N VAL A 117 -0.53 -12.68 0.31
CA VAL A 117 -1.34 -12.31 1.48
C VAL A 117 -2.15 -13.50 1.97
N LEU A 118 -2.22 -13.69 3.28
CA LEU A 118 -3.19 -14.57 3.92
C LEU A 118 -4.54 -13.86 3.94
N ASN A 119 -5.47 -14.31 3.09
CA ASN A 119 -6.77 -13.67 2.93
C ASN A 119 -7.72 -14.03 4.09
N GLU A 120 -7.92 -13.11 5.01
CA GLU A 120 -8.83 -13.31 6.15
C GLU A 120 -10.29 -13.48 5.70
N ALA A 121 -10.68 -12.87 4.57
CA ALA A 121 -12.01 -13.05 4.00
C ALA A 121 -12.24 -14.47 3.41
N ASP A 122 -11.17 -15.24 3.22
CA ASP A 122 -11.21 -16.62 2.72
C ASP A 122 -10.40 -17.59 3.62
N LYS A 123 -10.62 -17.48 4.94
CA LYS A 123 -10.08 -18.42 5.94
C LYS A 123 -8.55 -18.56 5.93
N GLY A 124 -7.85 -17.51 5.50
CA GLY A 124 -6.40 -17.45 5.45
C GLY A 124 -5.77 -18.10 4.22
N ASN A 125 -6.55 -18.41 3.17
CA ASN A 125 -5.98 -18.86 1.90
C ASN A 125 -5.05 -17.80 1.31
N GLU A 126 -3.95 -18.24 0.69
CA GLU A 126 -2.99 -17.32 0.07
C GLU A 126 -3.56 -16.72 -1.23
N VAL A 127 -3.36 -15.42 -1.40
CA VAL A 127 -3.67 -14.70 -2.64
C VAL A 127 -2.41 -14.00 -3.14
N ASP A 128 -2.10 -14.23 -4.40
CA ASP A 128 -0.99 -13.61 -5.11
C ASP A 128 -1.42 -12.33 -5.81
N PHE A 129 -0.59 -11.30 -5.69
CA PHE A 129 -0.77 -10.00 -6.30
C PHE A 129 0.43 -9.66 -7.18
N GLU A 130 0.13 -9.25 -8.41
CA GLU A 130 1.14 -8.73 -9.35
C GLU A 130 1.06 -7.20 -9.41
N ILE A 131 2.07 -6.53 -8.89
CA ILE A 131 2.15 -5.06 -8.85
C ILE A 131 3.12 -4.62 -9.95
N ARG A 132 2.60 -3.96 -10.99
CA ARG A 132 3.35 -3.64 -12.20
C ARG A 132 3.26 -2.15 -12.54
N PRO A 133 4.40 -1.47 -12.76
CA PRO A 133 4.40 -0.10 -13.25
C PRO A 133 3.96 -0.06 -14.73
N ASN A 134 3.12 0.92 -15.07
CA ASN A 134 2.61 1.13 -16.43
C ASN A 134 3.51 2.06 -17.26
N ASP A 135 4.43 2.76 -16.59
CA ASP A 135 5.38 3.68 -17.20
C ASP A 135 6.78 3.55 -16.60
N ARG A 136 7.79 4.11 -17.28
CA ARG A 136 9.20 3.99 -16.87
C ARG A 136 9.51 4.67 -15.54
N SER A 137 8.74 5.68 -15.17
CA SER A 137 8.90 6.44 -13.93
C SER A 137 8.04 5.84 -12.80
N ALA A 138 7.29 4.78 -13.10
CA ALA A 138 6.35 4.11 -12.22
C ALA A 138 5.34 5.07 -11.57
N LEU A 139 4.95 6.14 -12.29
CA LEU A 139 3.96 7.12 -11.82
C LEU A 139 2.56 6.52 -11.77
N MET A 140 2.29 5.56 -12.64
CA MET A 140 1.10 4.73 -12.62
C MET A 140 1.50 3.27 -12.40
N THR A 141 0.79 2.60 -11.50
CA THR A 141 0.99 1.18 -11.17
C THR A 141 -0.35 0.47 -11.17
N THR A 142 -0.42 -0.69 -11.79
CA THR A 142 -1.60 -1.57 -11.72
C THR A 142 -1.28 -2.75 -10.80
N VAL A 143 -2.22 -3.06 -9.92
CA VAL A 143 -2.21 -4.26 -9.09
C VAL A 143 -3.20 -5.25 -9.66
N ASN A 144 -2.75 -6.48 -9.90
CA ASN A 144 -3.54 -7.53 -10.51
C ASN A 144 -3.66 -8.74 -9.58
N ILE A 145 -4.80 -9.43 -9.66
CA ILE A 145 -5.03 -10.76 -9.10
C ILE A 145 -5.44 -11.65 -10.27
N ASP A 146 -4.77 -12.80 -10.45
CA ASP A 146 -5.02 -13.73 -11.56
C ASP A 146 -5.05 -13.03 -12.94
N GLY A 147 -4.14 -12.07 -13.14
CA GLY A 147 -4.03 -11.28 -14.38
C GLY A 147 -5.14 -10.23 -14.58
N SER A 148 -6.08 -10.10 -13.64
CA SER A 148 -7.16 -9.11 -13.70
C SER A 148 -6.80 -7.87 -12.87
N PRO A 149 -6.90 -6.64 -13.44
CA PRO A 149 -6.57 -5.43 -12.72
C PRO A 149 -7.62 -5.13 -11.64
N VAL A 150 -7.19 -5.13 -10.38
CA VAL A 150 -8.06 -4.87 -9.22
C VAL A 150 -7.85 -3.47 -8.64
N VAL A 151 -6.65 -2.88 -8.83
CA VAL A 151 -6.32 -1.52 -8.35
C VAL A 151 -5.46 -0.78 -9.36
N GLU A 152 -5.70 0.53 -9.50
CA GLU A 152 -4.80 1.49 -10.15
C GLU A 152 -4.27 2.45 -9.07
N ILE A 153 -2.95 2.60 -9.00
CA ILE A 153 -2.26 3.54 -8.10
C ILE A 153 -1.57 4.60 -8.96
N ARG A 154 -1.70 5.87 -8.56
CA ARG A 154 -1.12 7.02 -9.25
C ARG A 154 -0.39 7.95 -8.30
N VAL A 155 0.78 8.44 -8.72
CA VAL A 155 1.46 9.57 -8.09
C VAL A 155 0.79 10.86 -8.56
N LEU A 156 0.20 11.62 -7.63
CA LEU A 156 -0.36 12.95 -7.90
C LEU A 156 0.68 14.06 -7.74
N GLU A 157 1.55 13.93 -6.72
CA GLU A 157 2.62 14.87 -6.44
C GLU A 157 3.86 14.16 -5.92
N SER A 158 5.04 14.63 -6.33
CA SER A 158 6.33 14.13 -5.85
C SER A 158 7.33 15.28 -5.72
N ASN A 159 7.60 15.68 -4.48
CA ASN A 159 8.50 16.77 -4.13
C ASN A 159 9.81 16.22 -3.57
N ASP A 160 10.79 15.94 -4.44
CA ASP A 160 12.15 15.62 -4.00
C ASP A 160 12.99 16.89 -3.78
N VAL A 161 12.55 17.70 -2.81
CA VAL A 161 13.28 18.90 -2.36
C VAL A 161 13.82 18.69 -0.95
N VAL A 162 14.96 19.32 -0.67
CA VAL A 162 15.65 19.21 0.64
C VAL A 162 14.82 19.83 1.77
N ARG A 163 13.99 20.83 1.46
CA ARG A 163 13.15 21.55 2.44
C ARG A 163 11.67 21.45 2.02
N LEU A 164 10.93 20.56 2.68
CA LEU A 164 9.52 20.30 2.39
C LEU A 164 8.58 21.44 2.79
N ARG A 165 8.96 22.34 3.72
CA ARG A 165 8.13 23.47 4.21
C ARG A 165 6.67 23.02 4.41
N ASP A 166 5.74 23.66 3.70
CA ASP A 166 4.28 23.46 3.81
C ASP A 166 3.75 22.50 2.72
N LYS A 167 4.64 21.74 2.08
CA LYS A 167 4.30 20.78 1.03
C LYS A 167 4.45 19.35 1.51
N ASP A 168 3.58 18.49 1.01
CA ASP A 168 3.75 17.05 1.12
C ASP A 168 5.00 16.59 0.37
N ARG A 169 5.69 15.59 0.89
CA ARG A 169 6.77 14.91 0.16
C ARG A 169 6.21 14.25 -1.10
N SER A 170 5.08 13.57 -0.97
CA SER A 170 4.41 12.95 -2.09
C SER A 170 2.95 12.70 -1.79
N ILE A 171 2.12 12.79 -2.82
CA ILE A 171 0.68 12.48 -2.76
C ILE A 171 0.40 11.35 -3.74
N TRP A 172 -0.32 10.35 -3.27
CA TRP A 172 -0.65 9.15 -4.03
C TRP A 172 -2.15 8.90 -3.98
N GLU A 173 -2.74 8.50 -5.10
CA GLU A 173 -4.13 8.10 -5.19
C GLU A 173 -4.21 6.62 -5.57
N ALA A 174 -5.16 5.91 -5.00
CA ALA A 174 -5.52 4.57 -5.43
C ALA A 174 -7.02 4.48 -5.71
N ARG A 175 -7.36 3.89 -6.86
CA ARG A 175 -8.70 3.40 -7.19
C ARG A 175 -8.69 1.89 -7.08
N LEU A 176 -9.63 1.33 -6.35
CA LEU A 176 -9.72 -0.11 -6.08
C LEU A 176 -11.11 -0.64 -6.40
N ALA A 177 -11.16 -1.80 -7.04
CA ALA A 177 -12.39 -2.53 -7.30
C ALA A 177 -13.10 -2.90 -5.99
N GLY A 178 -14.42 -3.11 -6.07
CA GLY A 178 -15.18 -3.68 -4.95
C GLY A 178 -14.63 -5.05 -4.55
N GLY A 179 -14.70 -5.37 -3.25
CA GLY A 179 -14.16 -6.60 -2.69
C GLY A 179 -12.66 -6.58 -2.40
N VAL A 180 -11.99 -5.43 -2.53
CA VAL A 180 -10.59 -5.24 -2.16
C VAL A 180 -10.47 -4.36 -0.91
N ASP A 181 -9.76 -4.84 0.09
CA ASP A 181 -9.52 -4.12 1.35
C ASP A 181 -8.60 -2.90 1.17
N GLN A 182 -9.06 -1.73 1.61
CA GLN A 182 -8.31 -0.47 1.55
C GLN A 182 -7.02 -0.50 2.38
N ALA A 183 -7.01 -1.18 3.53
CA ALA A 183 -5.84 -1.30 4.38
C ALA A 183 -4.72 -2.10 3.69
N LEU A 184 -5.10 -3.17 2.98
CA LEU A 184 -4.17 -3.93 2.14
C LEU A 184 -3.55 -3.05 1.04
N ILE A 185 -4.37 -2.23 0.36
CA ILE A 185 -3.87 -1.33 -0.68
C ILE A 185 -2.95 -0.25 -0.11
N LEU A 186 -3.23 0.24 1.10
CA LEU A 186 -2.36 1.16 1.80
C LEU A 186 -0.97 0.55 2.06
N ALA A 187 -0.86 -0.75 2.38
CA ALA A 187 0.44 -1.41 2.51
C ALA A 187 1.25 -1.37 1.19
N ILE A 188 0.60 -1.60 0.05
CA ILE A 188 1.23 -1.51 -1.28
C ILE A 188 1.66 -0.07 -1.56
N MET A 189 0.80 0.92 -1.29
CA MET A 189 1.11 2.34 -1.50
C MET A 189 2.29 2.82 -0.66
N LEU A 190 2.33 2.43 0.62
CA LEU A 190 3.46 2.76 1.51
C LEU A 190 4.77 2.15 1.01
N CYS A 191 4.74 0.89 0.54
CA CYS A 191 5.89 0.25 -0.07
C CYS A 191 6.34 0.97 -1.36
N ARG A 192 5.40 1.43 -2.20
CA ARG A 192 5.69 2.19 -3.42
C ARG A 192 6.24 3.58 -3.16
N ALA A 193 5.82 4.20 -2.05
CA ALA A 193 6.26 5.53 -1.67
C ALA A 193 7.66 5.53 -1.03
N GLU A 194 8.12 4.43 -0.44
CA GLU A 194 9.45 4.33 0.18
C GLU A 194 10.58 4.41 -0.85
#